data_AF-A0A9E0CCT6-F1
#
_entry.id   AF-A0A9E0CCT6-F1
#
_cell.length_a   1.000
_cell.length_b   1.000
_cell.length_c   1.000
_cell.angle_alpha   90.00
_cell.angle_beta   90.00
_cell.angle_gamma   90.00
#
_symmetry.space_group_name_H-M   'P 1'
#
loop_
_entity.id
_entity.type
_entity.pdbx_description
1 polymer ?
#
loop_
_entity_poly.entity_id
_entity_poly.type
_entity_poly.pdbx_seq_one_letter_code
_entity_poly.pdbx_strand_id
1 'polypeptide(L)'
;MSEPAANANSITLDQIEARMVDPSIIRKMVRGYFERVSKDPPQIDQNILTISCIDSRLPPARVLGQGHGQAYAIQTVANVVPRFDPGVSLQDQSIEVAAGIQYAVDHVGVKEIIILGHTDCGGAEARVIQDSSMTSVNRWMSHVCTHHDHLHAQGSISIPMLRLQHPQAYEALRRVSEREGLTTGLKNIQDMPFVAQAVKRTRLSLAALMCEMQEGRLELIDGDIPAFKASAELIRRFQTFKEEAWGQDGYMHDLVANGQRPKALIVTGISPYIAPENVFGIEPGDSFVHRRLGGHYQRREKSDGLDATIEFAVAVKQVESLVFVGHRHDVNQDYAEGKMDRHSLVSGFLEKCVPDIRQQRLAGMNPDDMHEQNLRTTYFNALKHPTVEQAVRDKKLSIALVLVDYENKSMEFYDPQNNEFREVIPPSF
;
A
#
# COMPACT_ATOMS: atom_id res chain seq x y z
N MET A 1 -11.14 -38.38 12.57
CA MET A 1 -9.75 -38.11 12.17
C MET A 1 -9.15 -37.27 13.28
N SER A 2 -8.05 -37.70 13.88
CA SER A 2 -7.37 -36.95 14.94
C SER A 2 -6.79 -35.66 14.38
N GLU A 3 -6.96 -34.54 15.10
CA GLU A 3 -6.23 -33.30 14.83
C GLU A 3 -4.73 -33.59 14.73
N PRO A 4 -4.00 -32.98 13.78
CA PRO A 4 -2.55 -33.10 13.74
C PRO A 4 -1.99 -32.55 15.05
N ALA A 5 -1.18 -33.36 15.74
CA ALA A 5 -0.56 -32.96 17.00
C ALA A 5 0.24 -31.67 16.78
N ALA A 6 -0.09 -30.62 17.53
CA ALA A 6 0.61 -29.35 17.50
C ALA A 6 2.11 -29.58 17.79
N ASN A 7 2.96 -29.27 16.82
CA ASN A 7 4.39 -29.05 17.03
C ASN A 7 4.56 -27.97 18.12
N ALA A 8 5.56 -28.09 18.99
CA ALA A 8 5.91 -27.05 19.97
C ALA A 8 6.07 -25.64 19.35
N ASN A 9 6.36 -25.54 18.05
CA ASN A 9 6.49 -24.29 17.29
C ASN A 9 5.23 -23.84 16.52
N SER A 10 4.04 -24.40 16.84
CA SER A 10 2.79 -24.08 16.15
C SER A 10 1.80 -23.29 17.00
N ILE A 11 0.93 -22.52 16.34
CA ILE A 11 -0.10 -21.68 16.96
C ILE A 11 -1.47 -21.94 16.32
N THR A 12 -2.52 -22.03 17.13
CA THR A 12 -3.90 -22.19 16.62
C THR A 12 -4.51 -20.85 16.25
N LEU A 13 -5.51 -20.86 15.37
CA LEU A 13 -6.27 -19.65 15.05
C LEU A 13 -6.90 -19.04 16.30
N ASP A 14 -7.51 -19.85 17.18
CA ASP A 14 -8.11 -19.37 18.44
C ASP A 14 -7.11 -18.63 19.34
N GLN A 15 -5.86 -19.10 19.40
CA GLN A 15 -4.79 -18.45 20.17
C GLN A 15 -4.41 -17.08 19.58
N ILE A 16 -4.45 -16.94 18.26
CA ILE A 16 -4.23 -15.67 17.57
C ILE A 16 -5.43 -14.74 17.82
N GLU A 17 -6.64 -15.23 17.61
CA GLU A 17 -7.88 -14.47 17.72
C GLU A 17 -8.08 -13.88 19.13
N ALA A 18 -7.72 -14.62 20.18
CA ALA A 18 -7.80 -14.18 21.57
C ALA A 18 -6.97 -12.92 21.89
N ARG A 19 -6.07 -12.51 20.99
CA ARG A 19 -5.18 -11.33 21.14
C ARG A 19 -5.64 -10.13 20.29
N MET A 20 -6.70 -10.29 19.51
CA MET A 20 -7.19 -9.28 18.57
C MET A 20 -8.37 -8.50 19.15
N VAL A 21 -8.42 -7.19 18.90
CA VAL A 21 -9.60 -6.35 19.20
C VAL A 21 -10.79 -6.83 18.39
N ASP A 22 -10.59 -7.05 17.09
CA ASP A 22 -11.53 -7.76 16.21
C ASP A 22 -10.75 -8.79 15.37
N PRO A 23 -10.97 -10.10 15.60
CA PRO A 23 -10.30 -11.15 14.85
C PRO A 23 -10.85 -11.37 13.44
N SER A 24 -11.94 -10.69 13.04
CA SER A 24 -12.65 -10.94 11.78
C SER A 24 -11.73 -10.92 10.55
N ILE A 25 -10.84 -9.93 10.49
CA ILE A 25 -9.88 -9.80 9.39
C ILE A 25 -8.83 -10.91 9.40
N ILE A 26 -8.28 -11.26 10.57
CA ILE A 26 -7.28 -12.31 10.72
C ILE A 26 -7.86 -13.67 10.33
N ARG A 27 -9.09 -13.96 10.77
CA ARG A 27 -9.82 -15.16 10.39
C ARG A 27 -9.99 -15.23 8.87
N LYS A 28 -10.38 -14.12 8.24
CA LYS A 28 -10.52 -14.03 6.78
C LYS A 28 -9.19 -14.26 6.08
N MET A 29 -8.09 -13.70 6.60
CA MET A 29 -6.76 -13.87 6.04
C MET A 29 -6.27 -15.32 6.09
N VAL A 30 -6.31 -15.95 7.27
CA VAL A 30 -5.88 -17.34 7.45
C VAL A 30 -6.71 -18.27 6.57
N ARG A 31 -8.03 -18.11 6.58
CA ARG A 31 -8.94 -18.89 5.73
C ARG A 31 -8.61 -18.71 4.25
N GLY A 32 -8.49 -17.47 3.81
CA GLY A 32 -8.24 -17.16 2.41
C GLY A 32 -6.93 -17.72 1.90
N TYR A 33 -5.87 -17.66 2.71
CA TYR A 33 -4.58 -18.23 2.36
C TYR A 33 -4.67 -19.74 2.14
N PHE A 34 -5.25 -20.48 3.09
CA PHE A 34 -5.32 -21.94 3.01
C PHE A 34 -6.38 -22.46 2.02
N GLU A 35 -7.43 -21.69 1.72
CA GLU A 35 -8.43 -22.08 0.72
C GLU A 35 -7.97 -21.81 -0.72
N ARG A 36 -7.24 -20.71 -0.96
CA ARG A 36 -6.87 -20.22 -2.30
C ARG A 36 -5.41 -20.49 -2.65
N VAL A 37 -4.48 -19.97 -1.86
CA VAL A 37 -3.07 -19.82 -2.24
C VAL A 37 -2.22 -21.03 -1.90
N SER A 38 -2.47 -21.69 -0.77
CA SER A 38 -1.74 -22.91 -0.42
C SER A 38 -1.93 -24.02 -1.47
N LYS A 39 -3.01 -23.94 -2.27
CA LYS A 39 -3.31 -24.88 -3.36
C LYS A 39 -2.64 -24.44 -4.65
N ASP A 40 -2.96 -23.23 -5.13
CA ASP A 40 -2.47 -22.68 -6.39
C ASP A 40 -1.80 -21.30 -6.18
N PRO A 41 -0.49 -21.17 -6.47
CA PRO A 41 0.18 -19.89 -6.35
C PRO A 41 -0.34 -18.90 -7.41
N PRO A 42 -0.32 -17.59 -7.10
CA PRO A 42 -0.82 -16.61 -8.04
C PRO A 42 0.07 -16.49 -9.28
N GLN A 43 -0.53 -16.26 -10.45
CA GLN A 43 0.20 -15.89 -11.66
C GLN A 43 0.52 -14.38 -11.63
N ILE A 44 1.71 -14.04 -12.10
CA ILE A 44 2.33 -12.74 -11.87
C ILE A 44 2.62 -12.07 -13.19
N ASP A 45 2.25 -10.80 -13.29
CA ASP A 45 2.62 -9.94 -14.40
C ASP A 45 3.73 -8.97 -13.97
N GLN A 46 4.96 -9.33 -14.31
CA GLN A 46 6.14 -8.52 -14.02
C GLN A 46 6.27 -7.29 -14.93
N ASN A 47 5.33 -7.05 -15.85
CA ASN A 47 5.40 -5.91 -16.77
C ASN A 47 4.78 -4.63 -16.22
N ILE A 48 4.01 -4.70 -15.12
CA ILE A 48 3.22 -3.56 -14.66
C ILE A 48 3.60 -3.19 -13.23
N LEU A 49 3.82 -1.89 -13.01
CA LEU A 49 3.79 -1.26 -11.69
C LEU A 49 2.55 -0.36 -11.60
N THR A 50 1.71 -0.56 -10.59
CA THR A 50 0.65 0.39 -10.23
C THR A 50 1.05 1.26 -9.05
N ILE A 51 0.64 2.52 -9.07
CA ILE A 51 0.67 3.42 -7.91
C ILE A 51 -0.76 3.86 -7.65
N SER A 52 -1.36 3.43 -6.53
CA SER A 52 -2.77 3.69 -6.27
C SER A 52 -3.03 4.24 -4.87
N CYS A 53 -4.27 4.66 -4.64
CA CYS A 53 -4.74 5.05 -3.33
C CYS A 53 -4.80 3.81 -2.42
N ILE A 54 -4.67 4.01 -1.12
CA ILE A 54 -4.96 2.99 -0.11
C ILE A 54 -6.45 2.67 0.02
N ASP A 55 -7.34 3.42 -0.65
CA ASP A 55 -8.80 3.26 -0.60
C ASP A 55 -9.20 1.81 -0.85
N SER A 56 -9.95 1.24 0.09
CA SER A 56 -10.24 -0.19 0.10
C SER A 56 -11.25 -0.59 -0.97
N ARG A 57 -11.88 0.36 -1.67
CA ARG A 57 -12.83 0.06 -2.76
C ARG A 57 -12.14 -0.22 -4.10
N LEU A 58 -10.88 0.19 -4.27
CA LEU A 58 -10.15 0.05 -5.55
C LEU A 58 -8.79 -0.64 -5.38
N PRO A 59 -8.77 -1.90 -4.92
CA PRO A 59 -7.53 -2.64 -4.88
C PRO A 59 -7.00 -2.88 -6.31
N PRO A 60 -5.71 -2.58 -6.61
CA PRO A 60 -5.15 -2.73 -7.96
C PRO A 60 -5.33 -4.12 -8.56
N ALA A 61 -5.25 -5.16 -7.72
CA ALA A 61 -5.46 -6.54 -8.11
C ALA A 61 -6.86 -6.83 -8.68
N ARG A 62 -7.88 -6.07 -8.29
CA ARG A 62 -9.22 -6.17 -8.88
C ARG A 62 -9.33 -5.30 -10.13
N VAL A 63 -8.83 -4.06 -10.08
CA VAL A 63 -8.94 -3.09 -11.18
C VAL A 63 -8.21 -3.54 -12.45
N LEU A 64 -7.08 -4.23 -12.30
CA LEU A 64 -6.30 -4.77 -13.41
C LEU A 64 -6.73 -6.18 -13.86
N GLY A 65 -7.91 -6.64 -13.44
CA GLY A 65 -8.49 -7.90 -13.90
C GLY A 65 -8.31 -9.05 -12.90
N GLN A 66 -9.41 -9.75 -12.69
CA GLN A 66 -9.50 -10.94 -11.85
C GLN A 66 -9.12 -12.15 -12.70
N GLY A 67 -8.06 -12.86 -12.31
CA GLY A 67 -7.71 -14.06 -13.06
C GLY A 67 -6.27 -14.51 -12.98
N HIS A 68 -5.50 -14.07 -11.96
CA HIS A 68 -4.09 -14.40 -11.82
C HIS A 68 -3.23 -13.56 -12.78
N GLY A 69 -3.06 -12.29 -12.45
CA GLY A 69 -2.14 -11.37 -13.14
C GLY A 69 -1.72 -10.29 -12.16
N GLN A 70 -0.86 -10.67 -11.22
CA GLN A 70 -0.45 -9.75 -10.15
C GLN A 70 0.59 -8.75 -10.67
N ALA A 71 0.25 -7.47 -10.66
CA ALA A 71 1.20 -6.38 -10.90
C ALA A 71 1.94 -6.02 -9.61
N TYR A 72 3.14 -5.45 -9.75
CA TYR A 72 3.77 -4.74 -8.64
C TYR A 72 2.88 -3.55 -8.28
N ALA A 73 2.73 -3.27 -6.98
CA ALA A 73 1.90 -2.15 -6.56
C ALA A 73 2.51 -1.35 -5.43
N ILE A 74 2.46 -0.03 -5.55
CA ILE A 74 2.68 0.93 -4.47
C ILE A 74 1.31 1.49 -4.10
N GLN A 75 0.99 1.53 -2.81
CA GLN A 75 -0.28 2.08 -2.34
C GLN A 75 -0.03 3.08 -1.23
N THR A 76 -0.47 4.32 -1.42
CA THR A 76 -0.30 5.43 -0.47
C THR A 76 -1.59 6.23 -0.35
N VAL A 77 -1.70 7.09 0.67
CA VAL A 77 -2.84 8.00 0.79
C VAL A 77 -2.91 8.88 -0.48
N ALA A 78 -4.07 8.83 -1.16
CA ALA A 78 -4.36 9.58 -2.37
C ALA A 78 -3.33 9.40 -3.51
N ASN A 79 -2.73 8.20 -3.65
CA ASN A 79 -1.79 7.86 -4.73
C ASN A 79 -0.70 8.91 -4.96
N VAL A 80 -0.29 9.59 -3.90
CA VAL A 80 0.66 10.70 -3.99
C VAL A 80 2.02 10.17 -4.39
N VAL A 81 2.62 10.83 -5.38
CA VAL A 81 4.03 10.62 -5.76
C VAL A 81 4.78 11.90 -5.44
N PRO A 82 5.57 11.94 -4.35
CA PRO A 82 6.41 13.10 -4.04
C PRO A 82 7.44 13.36 -5.14
N ARG A 83 7.81 14.63 -5.31
CA ARG A 83 8.93 15.02 -6.18
C ARG A 83 10.22 14.41 -5.64
N PHE A 84 10.97 13.76 -6.53
CA PHE A 84 12.31 13.27 -6.23
C PHE A 84 13.34 14.30 -6.69
N ASP A 85 14.24 14.71 -5.79
CA ASP A 85 15.33 15.64 -6.11
C ASP A 85 16.69 15.00 -5.76
N PRO A 86 17.49 14.60 -6.76
CA PRO A 86 18.81 14.03 -6.53
C PRO A 86 19.78 14.96 -5.79
N GLY A 87 19.55 16.27 -5.80
CA GLY A 87 20.36 17.27 -5.10
C GLY A 87 20.02 17.42 -3.61
N VAL A 88 18.90 16.84 -3.16
CA VAL A 88 18.49 16.86 -1.75
C VAL A 88 18.95 15.59 -1.06
N SER A 89 19.48 15.72 0.16
CA SER A 89 19.86 14.56 0.98
C SER A 89 18.70 13.57 1.08
N LEU A 90 18.97 12.28 0.89
CA LEU A 90 17.94 11.25 1.01
C LEU A 90 17.22 11.36 2.36
N GLN A 91 17.91 11.72 3.43
CA GLN A 91 17.31 11.86 4.76
C GLN A 91 16.25 12.98 4.85
N ASP A 92 16.28 13.95 3.94
CA ASP A 92 15.44 15.14 3.97
C ASP A 92 14.23 15.09 3.03
N GLN A 93 14.13 14.07 2.17
CA GLN A 93 13.04 13.89 1.23
C GLN A 93 12.29 12.57 1.44
N SER A 94 11.00 12.56 1.08
CA SER A 94 10.15 11.38 1.03
C SER A 94 10.49 10.53 -0.19
N ILE A 95 11.28 9.47 0.00
CA ILE A 95 11.81 8.65 -1.11
C ILE A 95 11.09 7.31 -1.29
N GLU A 96 10.09 7.00 -0.47
CA GLU A 96 9.38 5.72 -0.46
C GLU A 96 8.89 5.31 -1.85
N VAL A 97 8.12 6.18 -2.49
CA VAL A 97 7.53 5.90 -3.81
C VAL A 97 8.61 5.87 -4.89
N ALA A 98 9.58 6.79 -4.85
CA ALA A 98 10.67 6.85 -5.81
C ALA A 98 11.58 5.60 -5.73
N ALA A 99 11.83 5.06 -4.53
CA ALA A 99 12.58 3.82 -4.34
C ALA A 99 11.82 2.61 -4.90
N GLY A 100 10.51 2.53 -4.67
CA GLY A 100 9.66 1.49 -5.26
C GLY A 100 9.64 1.54 -6.80
N ILE A 101 9.54 2.75 -7.37
CA ILE A 101 9.61 2.94 -8.83
C ILE A 101 10.99 2.55 -9.36
N GLN A 102 12.07 2.97 -8.71
CA GLN A 102 13.43 2.60 -9.13
C GLN A 102 13.60 1.08 -9.12
N TYR A 103 13.13 0.39 -8.09
CA TYR A 103 13.18 -1.07 -8.04
C TYR A 103 12.43 -1.70 -9.22
N ALA A 104 11.19 -1.26 -9.46
CA ALA A 104 10.40 -1.79 -10.57
C ALA A 104 11.04 -1.53 -11.95
N VAL A 105 11.66 -0.37 -12.14
CA VAL A 105 12.29 0.00 -13.42
C VAL A 105 13.64 -0.69 -13.61
N ASP A 106 14.53 -0.59 -12.63
CA ASP A 106 15.93 -1.01 -12.79
C ASP A 106 16.14 -2.51 -12.50
N HIS A 107 15.38 -3.09 -11.57
CA HIS A 107 15.57 -4.49 -11.13
C HIS A 107 14.53 -5.43 -11.74
N VAL A 108 13.25 -5.07 -11.70
CA VAL A 108 12.17 -5.89 -12.30
C VAL A 108 12.11 -5.70 -13.81
N GLY A 109 12.35 -4.48 -14.30
CA GLY A 109 12.27 -4.15 -15.71
C GLY A 109 10.84 -4.05 -16.23
N VAL A 110 9.91 -3.49 -15.43
CA VAL A 110 8.52 -3.25 -15.82
C VAL A 110 8.43 -2.48 -17.14
N LYS A 111 7.37 -2.70 -17.89
CA LYS A 111 7.09 -2.04 -19.19
C LYS A 111 6.05 -0.95 -19.07
N GLU A 112 5.25 -0.96 -18.00
CA GLU A 112 4.18 0.00 -17.79
C GLU A 112 4.16 0.46 -16.33
N ILE A 113 4.06 1.78 -16.12
CA ILE A 113 3.76 2.39 -14.83
C ILE A 113 2.39 3.05 -14.95
N ILE A 114 1.49 2.72 -14.04
CA ILE A 114 0.12 3.23 -14.03
C ILE A 114 -0.13 3.90 -12.69
N ILE A 115 -0.40 5.20 -12.70
CA ILE A 115 -0.96 5.87 -11.53
C ILE A 115 -2.48 5.80 -11.59
N LEU A 116 -3.10 5.21 -10.57
CA LEU A 116 -4.55 4.99 -10.48
C LEU A 116 -5.11 5.85 -9.35
N GLY A 117 -5.86 6.88 -9.72
CA GLY A 117 -6.63 7.72 -8.81
C GLY A 117 -8.11 7.40 -8.91
N HIS A 118 -8.90 8.04 -8.04
CA HIS A 118 -10.33 7.85 -8.04
C HIS A 118 -11.07 9.07 -7.51
N THR A 119 -12.33 9.18 -7.92
CA THR A 119 -13.27 10.12 -7.31
C THR A 119 -13.63 9.69 -5.89
N ASP A 120 -14.03 10.65 -5.08
CA ASP A 120 -14.38 10.46 -3.66
C ASP A 120 -13.21 9.93 -2.84
N CYS A 121 -12.04 10.51 -3.08
CA CYS A 121 -10.82 10.16 -2.37
C CYS A 121 -10.79 10.82 -0.99
N GLY A 122 -10.82 9.99 0.06
CA GLY A 122 -10.72 10.49 1.44
C GLY A 122 -9.42 11.23 1.74
N GLY A 123 -8.32 10.91 1.07
CA GLY A 123 -7.06 11.64 1.21
C GLY A 123 -7.11 13.03 0.54
N ALA A 124 -7.68 13.12 -0.65
CA ALA A 124 -7.93 14.40 -1.33
C ALA A 124 -8.90 15.28 -0.53
N GLU A 125 -9.93 14.69 0.07
CA GLU A 125 -10.83 15.37 0.99
C GLU A 125 -10.09 15.86 2.25
N ALA A 126 -9.25 15.04 2.87
CA ALA A 126 -8.46 15.44 4.04
C ALA A 126 -7.57 16.66 3.72
N ARG A 127 -7.02 16.72 2.50
CA ARG A 127 -6.26 17.88 2.00
C ARG A 127 -7.13 19.13 1.87
N VAL A 128 -8.38 18.99 1.42
CA VAL A 128 -9.31 20.12 1.34
C VAL A 128 -9.67 20.64 2.73
N ILE A 129 -9.90 19.74 3.69
CA ILE A 129 -10.29 20.07 5.06
C ILE A 129 -9.13 20.69 5.87
N GLN A 130 -7.91 20.15 5.71
CA GLN A 130 -6.72 20.51 6.51
C GLN A 130 -6.97 20.52 8.02
N ASP A 131 -7.49 19.41 8.57
CA ASP A 131 -7.61 19.29 10.01
C ASP A 131 -6.22 19.35 10.65
N SER A 132 -5.98 20.34 11.52
CA SER A 132 -4.66 20.57 12.13
C SER A 132 -4.20 19.43 13.04
N SER A 133 -5.11 18.56 13.47
CA SER A 133 -4.77 17.34 14.21
C SER A 133 -4.12 16.25 13.33
N MET A 134 -4.31 16.31 12.00
CA MET A 134 -3.79 15.34 11.04
C MET A 134 -2.40 15.73 10.51
N THR A 135 -1.41 15.69 11.38
CA THR A 135 -0.06 16.20 11.08
C THR A 135 0.65 15.48 9.94
N SER A 136 0.58 14.14 9.91
CA SER A 136 1.30 13.31 8.94
C SER A 136 0.58 13.30 7.60
N VAL A 137 -0.75 13.22 7.61
CA VAL A 137 -1.56 13.31 6.39
C VAL A 137 -1.42 14.70 5.76
N ASN A 138 -1.50 15.79 6.52
CA ASN A 138 -1.33 17.14 5.95
C ASN A 138 0.07 17.31 5.33
N ARG A 139 1.12 16.82 6.00
CA ARG A 139 2.47 16.85 5.44
C ARG A 139 2.56 16.03 4.15
N TRP A 140 2.03 14.82 4.15
CA TRP A 140 2.03 13.95 2.97
C TRP A 140 1.26 14.59 1.80
N MET A 141 0.07 15.12 2.08
CA MET A 141 -0.76 15.77 1.08
C MET A 141 -0.19 17.11 0.59
N SER A 142 0.76 17.74 1.30
CA SER A 142 1.48 18.93 0.80
C SER A 142 2.36 18.66 -0.42
N HIS A 143 2.67 17.39 -0.71
CA HIS A 143 3.37 17.02 -1.93
C HIS A 143 2.50 17.18 -3.19
N VAL A 144 1.20 17.39 -3.02
CA VAL A 144 0.22 17.58 -4.09
C VAL A 144 -0.68 18.79 -3.82
N CYS A 145 -1.41 19.22 -4.85
CA CYS A 145 -2.50 20.19 -4.77
C CYS A 145 -2.09 21.61 -4.35
N THR A 146 -1.41 22.33 -5.24
CA THR A 146 -0.99 23.73 -5.03
C THR A 146 -2.13 24.74 -5.13
N HIS A 147 -3.25 24.39 -5.78
CA HIS A 147 -4.39 25.31 -5.91
C HIS A 147 -5.08 25.62 -4.58
N HIS A 148 -5.15 24.62 -3.70
CA HIS A 148 -5.69 24.77 -2.35
C HIS A 148 -4.88 25.78 -1.54
N ASP A 149 -3.54 25.69 -1.61
CA ASP A 149 -2.65 26.61 -0.91
C ASP A 149 -2.81 28.05 -1.42
N HIS A 150 -3.02 28.24 -2.73
CA HIS A 150 -3.31 29.56 -3.29
C HIS A 150 -4.64 30.14 -2.78
N LEU A 151 -5.70 29.34 -2.71
CA LEU A 151 -7.01 29.76 -2.20
C LEU A 151 -6.97 30.08 -0.70
N HIS A 152 -6.25 29.28 0.09
CA HIS A 152 -6.06 29.52 1.53
C HIS A 152 -5.18 30.72 1.82
N ALA A 153 -4.09 30.92 1.07
CA ALA A 153 -3.19 32.07 1.23
C ALA A 153 -3.91 33.41 0.98
N GLN A 154 -5.00 33.40 0.21
CA GLN A 154 -5.84 34.57 -0.04
C GLN A 154 -6.89 34.81 1.06
N GLY A 155 -6.91 34.02 2.14
CA GLY A 155 -7.79 34.20 3.30
C GLY A 155 -9.29 34.14 2.98
N SER A 156 -9.66 33.59 1.82
CA SER A 156 -10.96 33.86 1.18
C SER A 156 -12.06 32.86 1.54
N ILE A 157 -11.75 31.70 2.13
CA ILE A 157 -12.74 30.61 2.29
C ILE A 157 -12.55 29.85 3.61
N SER A 158 -13.61 29.77 4.41
CA SER A 158 -13.74 28.77 5.48
C SER A 158 -14.26 27.46 4.90
N ILE A 159 -13.46 26.39 4.94
CA ILE A 159 -13.80 25.09 4.33
C ILE A 159 -15.05 24.44 4.94
N PRO A 160 -15.25 24.41 6.28
CA PRO A 160 -16.51 23.93 6.85
C PRO A 160 -17.72 24.71 6.35
N MET A 161 -17.60 26.02 6.19
CA MET A 161 -18.66 26.86 5.65
C MET A 161 -18.88 26.63 4.16
N LEU A 162 -17.81 26.44 3.37
CA LEU A 162 -17.91 26.08 1.95
C LEU A 162 -18.70 24.78 1.79
N ARG A 163 -18.40 23.76 2.59
CA ARG A 163 -19.11 22.48 2.56
C ARG A 163 -20.60 22.62 2.90
N LEU A 164 -20.93 23.44 3.90
CA LEU A 164 -22.31 23.62 4.36
C LEU A 164 -23.14 24.54 3.44
N GLN A 165 -22.56 25.65 2.98
CA GLN A 165 -23.27 26.70 2.24
C GLN A 165 -23.17 26.54 0.72
N HIS A 166 -22.09 25.92 0.24
CA HIS A 166 -21.78 25.76 -1.18
C HIS A 166 -21.28 24.34 -1.50
N PRO A 167 -22.10 23.30 -1.27
CA PRO A 167 -21.68 21.90 -1.41
C PRO A 167 -21.15 21.55 -2.80
N GLN A 168 -21.67 22.19 -3.86
CA GLN A 168 -21.17 22.02 -5.23
C GLN A 168 -19.76 22.57 -5.43
N ALA A 169 -19.42 23.70 -4.80
CA ALA A 169 -18.09 24.29 -4.87
C ALA A 169 -17.07 23.48 -4.04
N TYR A 170 -17.50 22.97 -2.88
CA TYR A 170 -16.71 22.01 -2.12
C TYR A 170 -16.40 20.76 -2.94
N GLU A 171 -17.41 20.21 -3.61
CA GLU A 171 -17.23 19.03 -4.47
C GLU A 171 -16.28 19.30 -5.63
N ALA A 172 -16.43 20.44 -6.31
CA ALA A 172 -15.53 20.85 -7.38
C ALA A 172 -14.08 20.95 -6.89
N LEU A 173 -13.84 21.49 -5.70
CA LEU A 173 -12.50 21.59 -5.11
C LEU A 173 -11.90 20.21 -4.80
N ARG A 174 -12.71 19.26 -4.30
CA ARG A 174 -12.28 17.86 -4.12
C ARG A 174 -11.89 17.22 -5.46
N ARG A 175 -12.73 17.38 -6.49
CA ARG A 175 -12.47 16.83 -7.83
C ARG A 175 -11.22 17.40 -8.48
N VAL A 176 -10.95 18.70 -8.28
CA VAL A 176 -9.68 19.33 -8.71
C VAL A 176 -8.50 18.70 -7.98
N SER A 177 -8.57 18.57 -6.65
CA SER A 177 -7.53 17.93 -5.83
C SER A 177 -7.22 16.48 -6.28
N GLU A 178 -8.25 15.69 -6.56
CA GLU A 178 -8.13 14.32 -7.08
C GLU A 178 -7.39 14.27 -8.42
N ARG A 179 -7.74 15.16 -9.37
CA ARG A 179 -7.07 15.23 -10.69
C ARG A 179 -5.65 15.79 -10.60
N GLU A 180 -5.43 16.81 -9.78
CA GLU A 180 -4.09 17.40 -9.57
C GLU A 180 -3.12 16.39 -8.96
N GLY A 181 -3.59 15.51 -8.08
CA GLY A 181 -2.77 14.40 -7.56
C GLY A 181 -2.22 13.51 -8.68
N LEU A 182 -3.05 13.19 -9.68
CA LEU A 182 -2.65 12.37 -10.83
C LEU A 182 -1.67 13.09 -11.76
N THR A 183 -1.99 14.31 -12.17
CA THR A 183 -1.14 15.06 -13.11
C THR A 183 0.20 15.43 -12.48
N THR A 184 0.21 15.83 -11.21
CA THR A 184 1.44 16.09 -10.44
C THR A 184 2.26 14.82 -10.27
N GLY A 185 1.60 13.72 -9.90
CA GLY A 185 2.27 12.44 -9.75
C GLY A 185 2.92 11.96 -11.04
N LEU A 186 2.20 12.06 -12.16
CA LEU A 186 2.71 11.68 -13.48
C LEU A 186 3.94 12.52 -13.88
N LYS A 187 3.88 13.85 -13.69
CA LYS A 187 5.03 14.73 -13.90
C LYS A 187 6.22 14.35 -13.02
N ASN A 188 5.98 14.10 -11.73
CA ASN A 188 7.05 13.75 -10.79
C ASN A 188 7.72 12.42 -11.18
N ILE A 189 6.98 11.42 -11.64
CA ILE A 189 7.53 10.15 -12.13
C ILE A 189 8.42 10.41 -13.37
N GLN A 190 7.98 11.25 -14.30
CA GLN A 190 8.74 11.58 -15.52
C GLN A 190 10.05 12.31 -15.24
N ASP A 191 10.04 13.20 -14.26
CA ASP A 191 11.22 13.98 -13.87
C ASP A 191 12.26 13.12 -13.12
N MET A 192 11.91 11.89 -12.69
CA MET A 192 12.87 10.97 -12.09
C MET A 192 13.94 10.54 -13.11
N PRO A 193 15.25 10.73 -12.84
CA PRO A 193 16.29 10.44 -13.81
C PRO A 193 16.31 9.00 -14.35
N PHE A 194 16.02 8.01 -13.49
CA PHE A 194 15.99 6.60 -13.89
C PHE A 194 14.79 6.27 -14.77
N VAL A 195 13.62 6.88 -14.53
CA VAL A 195 12.45 6.75 -15.41
C VAL A 195 12.70 7.44 -16.75
N ALA A 196 13.18 8.70 -16.73
CA ALA A 196 13.47 9.45 -17.95
C ALA A 196 14.48 8.73 -18.86
N GLN A 197 15.46 8.04 -18.27
CA GLN A 197 16.40 7.19 -19.00
C GLN A 197 15.73 5.91 -19.53
N ALA A 198 14.91 5.24 -18.71
CA ALA A 198 14.22 4.02 -19.11
C ALA A 198 13.23 4.25 -20.25
N VAL A 199 12.47 5.35 -20.26
CA VAL A 199 11.56 5.72 -21.36
C VAL A 199 12.32 5.89 -22.68
N LYS A 200 13.54 6.45 -22.65
CA LYS A 200 14.36 6.64 -23.85
C LYS A 200 15.01 5.34 -24.35
N ARG A 201 15.38 4.45 -23.42
CA ARG A 201 16.15 3.23 -23.73
C ARG A 201 15.28 1.99 -23.96
N THR A 202 14.04 2.00 -23.49
CA THR A 202 13.17 0.83 -23.46
C THR A 202 11.78 1.15 -24.02
N ARG A 203 10.81 0.25 -23.86
CA ARG A 203 9.38 0.48 -24.15
C ARG A 203 8.58 0.88 -22.90
N LEU A 204 9.22 1.46 -21.88
CA LEU A 204 8.55 1.90 -20.66
C LEU A 204 7.50 2.96 -20.98
N SER A 205 6.24 2.66 -20.64
CA SER A 205 5.09 3.52 -20.85
C SER A 205 4.51 3.99 -19.51
N LEU A 206 3.97 5.22 -19.47
CA LEU A 206 3.40 5.80 -18.25
C LEU A 206 1.96 6.24 -18.49
N ALA A 207 1.04 5.79 -17.63
CA ALA A 207 -0.39 6.08 -17.70
C ALA A 207 -0.87 6.75 -16.40
N ALA A 208 -1.84 7.66 -16.51
CA ALA A 208 -2.65 8.09 -15.38
C ALA A 208 -4.12 7.79 -15.64
N LEU A 209 -4.76 7.10 -14.71
CA LEU A 209 -6.15 6.69 -14.81
C LEU A 209 -6.92 7.22 -13.62
N MET A 210 -8.09 7.78 -13.88
CA MET A 210 -9.04 8.18 -12.85
C MET A 210 -10.23 7.22 -12.89
N CYS A 211 -10.51 6.55 -11.77
CA CYS A 211 -11.73 5.79 -11.60
C CYS A 211 -12.84 6.68 -11.05
N GLU A 212 -13.88 6.90 -11.84
CA GLU A 212 -15.12 7.51 -11.43
C GLU A 212 -15.93 6.45 -10.66
N MET A 213 -16.02 6.61 -9.34
CA MET A 213 -16.58 5.66 -8.38
C MET A 213 -18.10 5.49 -8.48
N GLN A 214 -18.85 6.35 -9.17
CA GLN A 214 -20.30 6.25 -9.17
C GLN A 214 -20.73 5.22 -10.21
N GLU A 215 -20.07 5.26 -11.36
CA GLU A 215 -20.36 4.40 -12.50
C GLU A 215 -19.24 3.39 -12.81
N GLY A 216 -18.10 3.46 -12.13
CA GLY A 216 -16.93 2.59 -12.38
C GLY A 216 -16.26 2.86 -13.71
N ARG A 217 -16.35 4.10 -14.19
CA ARG A 217 -15.71 4.50 -15.45
C ARG A 217 -14.25 4.85 -15.19
N LEU A 218 -13.37 4.32 -16.02
CA LEU A 218 -11.97 4.73 -16.03
C LEU A 218 -11.77 5.80 -17.12
N GLU A 219 -11.28 6.96 -16.71
CA GLU A 219 -10.85 8.03 -17.60
C GLU A 219 -9.32 8.02 -17.69
N LEU A 220 -8.79 8.01 -18.91
CA LEU A 220 -7.38 8.29 -19.13
C LEU A 220 -7.14 9.78 -18.94
N ILE A 221 -6.24 10.12 -18.03
CA ILE A 221 -5.82 11.51 -17.82
C ILE A 221 -4.69 11.81 -18.79
N ASP A 222 -5.04 12.47 -19.89
CA ASP A 222 -4.07 13.00 -20.83
C ASP A 222 -3.24 14.10 -20.14
N GLY A 223 -1.97 13.83 -19.90
CA GLY A 223 -0.98 14.88 -19.65
C GLY A 223 -0.42 15.40 -20.98
N ASP A 224 0.24 16.56 -20.98
CA ASP A 224 1.06 17.07 -22.10
C ASP A 224 2.31 16.18 -22.32
N ILE A 225 2.08 14.91 -22.62
CA ILE A 225 3.08 13.84 -22.57
C ILE A 225 3.14 13.21 -23.96
N PRO A 226 4.33 13.19 -24.59
CA PRO A 226 4.47 12.56 -25.89
C PRO A 226 4.17 11.06 -25.79
N ALA A 227 3.09 10.64 -26.45
CA ALA A 227 2.76 9.27 -26.83
C ALA A 227 2.65 8.23 -25.69
N PHE A 228 1.70 8.43 -24.77
CA PHE A 228 1.12 7.26 -24.09
C PHE A 228 0.15 6.55 -25.03
N LYS A 229 0.32 5.23 -25.18
CA LYS A 229 -0.70 4.33 -25.71
C LYS A 229 -0.85 3.22 -24.69
N ALA A 230 -1.99 3.18 -24.00
CA ALA A 230 -2.33 2.01 -23.17
C ALA A 230 -2.16 0.75 -24.02
N SER A 231 -1.50 -0.26 -23.47
CA SER A 231 -1.40 -1.53 -24.19
C SER A 231 -2.78 -2.13 -24.37
N ALA A 232 -2.98 -2.88 -25.45
CA ALA A 232 -4.24 -3.59 -25.69
C ALA A 232 -4.59 -4.52 -24.52
N GLU A 233 -3.57 -5.09 -23.86
CA GLU A 233 -3.70 -5.91 -22.66
C GLU A 233 -4.30 -5.11 -21.50
N LEU A 234 -3.76 -3.92 -21.25
CA LEU A 234 -4.24 -3.05 -20.18
C LEU A 234 -5.69 -2.59 -20.43
N ILE A 235 -6.01 -2.21 -21.67
CA ILE A 235 -7.37 -1.86 -22.07
C ILE A 235 -8.33 -3.04 -21.84
N ARG A 236 -7.91 -4.26 -22.22
CA ARG A 236 -8.72 -5.46 -22.02
C ARG A 236 -8.99 -5.72 -20.54
N ARG A 237 -7.96 -5.65 -19.69
CA ARG A 237 -8.08 -5.82 -18.23
C ARG A 237 -9.08 -4.85 -17.61
N PHE A 238 -9.12 -3.61 -18.08
CA PHE A 238 -10.10 -2.63 -17.64
C PHE A 238 -11.51 -2.93 -18.08
N GLN A 239 -11.70 -3.41 -19.31
CA GLN A 239 -13.00 -3.84 -19.79
C GLN A 239 -13.53 -4.99 -18.91
N THR A 240 -12.67 -5.99 -18.63
CA THR A 240 -12.99 -7.09 -17.70
C THR A 240 -13.38 -6.58 -16.31
N PHE A 241 -12.61 -5.67 -15.71
CA PHE A 241 -12.96 -5.10 -14.40
C PHE A 241 -14.34 -4.44 -14.40
N LYS A 242 -14.65 -3.65 -15.44
CA LYS A 242 -15.95 -2.98 -15.55
C LYS A 242 -17.10 -3.97 -15.67
N GLU A 243 -16.93 -5.01 -16.49
CA GLU A 243 -17.96 -6.00 -16.80
C GLU A 243 -18.18 -7.02 -15.66
N GLU A 244 -17.11 -7.40 -14.97
CA GLU A 244 -17.12 -8.53 -14.04
C GLU A 244 -17.00 -8.12 -12.57
N ALA A 245 -16.29 -7.03 -12.26
CA ALA A 245 -15.98 -6.66 -10.87
C ALA A 245 -16.78 -5.46 -10.35
N TRP A 246 -17.13 -4.51 -11.22
CA TRP A 246 -17.82 -3.29 -10.79
C TRP A 246 -19.35 -3.43 -10.69
N GLY A 247 -19.98 -4.13 -11.64
CA GLY A 247 -21.42 -4.01 -11.91
C GLY A 247 -22.32 -5.21 -11.58
N GLN A 248 -21.78 -6.36 -11.15
CA GLN A 248 -22.59 -7.60 -11.08
C GLN A 248 -23.56 -7.64 -9.87
N ASP A 249 -23.14 -7.22 -8.67
CA ASP A 249 -23.88 -7.53 -7.43
C ASP A 249 -24.32 -6.30 -6.61
N GLY A 250 -24.15 -5.08 -7.12
CA GLY A 250 -24.49 -3.85 -6.39
C GLY A 250 -23.60 -3.52 -5.18
N TYR A 251 -22.73 -4.44 -4.77
CA TYR A 251 -21.82 -4.30 -3.62
C TYR A 251 -20.92 -3.06 -3.72
N MET A 252 -20.29 -2.85 -4.87
CA MET A 252 -19.46 -1.66 -5.11
C MET A 252 -20.28 -0.38 -5.03
N HIS A 253 -21.51 -0.38 -5.56
CA HIS A 253 -22.41 0.78 -5.45
C HIS A 253 -22.80 1.05 -3.99
N ASP A 254 -23.00 0.02 -3.17
CA ASP A 254 -23.25 0.17 -1.73
C ASP A 254 -22.04 0.79 -1.01
N LEU A 255 -20.84 0.28 -1.25
CA LEU A 255 -19.60 0.83 -0.69
C LEU A 255 -19.35 2.28 -1.09
N VAL A 256 -19.76 2.67 -2.31
CA VAL A 256 -19.65 4.04 -2.80
C VAL A 256 -20.69 4.93 -2.14
N ALA A 257 -21.96 4.49 -2.10
CA ALA A 257 -23.06 5.28 -1.56
C ALA A 257 -22.99 5.45 -0.04
N ASN A 258 -22.63 4.38 0.68
CA ASN A 258 -22.67 4.32 2.14
C ASN A 258 -21.29 4.42 2.79
N GLY A 259 -20.23 4.39 1.98
CA GLY A 259 -18.84 4.50 2.41
C GLY A 259 -18.24 3.18 2.89
N GLN A 260 -16.92 3.05 2.70
CA GLN A 260 -16.13 1.93 3.22
C GLN A 260 -15.95 2.01 4.74
N ARG A 261 -15.87 0.84 5.40
CA ARG A 261 -15.59 0.69 6.83
C ARG A 261 -14.52 -0.38 7.07
N PRO A 262 -13.29 -0.13 6.62
CA PRO A 262 -12.23 -1.12 6.75
C PRO A 262 -11.92 -1.39 8.22
N LYS A 263 -11.72 -2.67 8.52
CA LYS A 263 -11.38 -3.17 9.86
C LYS A 263 -9.89 -3.20 10.12
N ALA A 264 -9.09 -3.17 9.06
CA ALA A 264 -7.64 -3.24 9.16
C ALA A 264 -6.92 -2.23 8.26
N LEU A 265 -5.70 -1.91 8.67
CA LEU A 265 -4.63 -1.47 7.76
C LEU A 265 -3.66 -2.63 7.59
N ILE A 266 -3.47 -3.08 6.36
CA ILE A 266 -2.47 -4.08 5.98
C ILE A 266 -1.28 -3.37 5.32
N VAL A 267 -0.08 -3.59 5.86
CA VAL A 267 1.18 -3.05 5.33
C VAL A 267 1.99 -4.21 4.77
N THR A 268 2.40 -4.13 3.51
CA THR A 268 3.17 -5.20 2.87
C THR A 268 4.10 -4.70 1.76
N GLY A 269 4.85 -5.61 1.17
CA GLY A 269 5.76 -5.36 0.06
C GLY A 269 5.03 -4.96 -1.23
N ILE A 270 5.74 -4.26 -2.12
CA ILE A 270 5.25 -3.98 -3.49
C ILE A 270 5.14 -5.22 -4.38
N SER A 271 5.72 -6.33 -3.91
CA SER A 271 5.84 -7.59 -4.63
C SER A 271 4.46 -8.19 -4.93
N PRO A 272 4.15 -8.52 -6.19
CA PRO A 272 2.85 -9.06 -6.59
C PRO A 272 2.44 -10.29 -5.79
N TYR A 273 3.42 -11.14 -5.45
CA TYR A 273 3.24 -12.38 -4.69
C TYR A 273 2.36 -12.19 -3.45
N ILE A 274 2.46 -11.03 -2.77
CA ILE A 274 1.73 -10.73 -1.54
C ILE A 274 0.60 -9.70 -1.69
N ALA A 275 -0.19 -9.77 -2.76
CA ALA A 275 -1.41 -8.96 -2.87
C ALA A 275 -2.47 -9.43 -1.85
N PRO A 276 -2.83 -8.66 -0.80
CA PRO A 276 -3.74 -9.11 0.26
C PRO A 276 -5.09 -9.60 -0.27
N GLU A 277 -5.62 -8.97 -1.30
CA GLU A 277 -6.91 -9.28 -1.91
C GLU A 277 -6.93 -10.62 -2.62
N ASN A 278 -5.76 -11.13 -3.02
CA ASN A 278 -5.63 -12.45 -3.64
C ASN A 278 -5.20 -13.49 -2.62
N VAL A 279 -4.22 -13.13 -1.78
CA VAL A 279 -3.60 -14.06 -0.83
C VAL A 279 -4.55 -14.39 0.31
N PHE A 280 -5.24 -13.38 0.82
CA PHE A 280 -6.12 -13.50 1.96
C PHE A 280 -7.60 -13.46 1.54
N GLY A 281 -7.87 -13.17 0.25
CA GLY A 281 -9.20 -12.84 -0.27
C GLY A 281 -9.93 -11.82 0.57
N ILE A 282 -9.19 -10.76 0.90
CA ILE A 282 -9.76 -9.49 1.31
C ILE A 282 -10.61 -8.97 0.14
N GLU A 283 -11.84 -8.61 0.44
CA GLU A 283 -12.77 -8.01 -0.51
C GLU A 283 -12.67 -6.47 -0.42
N PRO A 284 -13.10 -5.76 -1.48
CA PRO A 284 -13.20 -4.31 -1.41
C PRO A 284 -13.95 -3.86 -0.15
N GLY A 285 -13.48 -2.82 0.54
CA GLY A 285 -14.12 -2.36 1.78
C GLY A 285 -13.55 -2.94 3.08
N ASP A 286 -12.93 -4.12 3.07
CA ASP A 286 -12.47 -4.83 4.28
C ASP A 286 -11.26 -4.18 4.97
N SER A 287 -10.27 -3.73 4.20
CA SER A 287 -9.02 -3.21 4.74
C SER A 287 -8.41 -2.16 3.85
N PHE A 288 -7.79 -1.15 4.44
CA PHE A 288 -6.81 -0.35 3.73
C PHE A 288 -5.55 -1.18 3.49
N VAL A 289 -4.90 -0.96 2.34
CA VAL A 289 -3.63 -1.62 2.02
C VAL A 289 -2.59 -0.55 1.69
N HIS A 290 -1.45 -0.63 2.36
CA HIS A 290 -0.28 0.19 2.08
C HIS A 290 0.85 -0.71 1.58
N ARG A 291 1.38 -0.40 0.39
CA ARG A 291 2.43 -1.21 -0.24
C ARG A 291 3.65 -0.37 -0.50
N ARG A 292 4.77 -0.76 0.12
CA ARG A 292 6.07 -0.08 0.02
C ARG A 292 7.19 -1.10 -0.07
N LEU A 293 8.37 -0.67 -0.52
CA LEU A 293 9.51 -1.56 -0.66
C LEU A 293 9.85 -2.21 0.70
N GLY A 294 9.97 -3.53 0.73
CA GLY A 294 10.27 -4.34 1.92
C GLY A 294 9.14 -4.46 2.95
N GLY A 295 8.05 -3.68 2.84
CA GLY A 295 6.91 -3.77 3.77
C GLY A 295 7.23 -3.40 5.23
N HIS A 296 8.40 -2.79 5.49
CA HIS A 296 8.86 -2.45 6.83
C HIS A 296 8.49 -1.02 7.25
N TYR A 297 8.43 -0.79 8.56
CA TYR A 297 8.15 0.51 9.14
C TYR A 297 9.22 0.96 10.12
N GLN A 298 9.64 2.21 9.93
CA GLN A 298 10.51 2.95 10.83
C GLN A 298 9.92 4.35 10.97
N ARG A 299 9.57 4.74 12.21
CA ARG A 299 9.12 6.09 12.48
C ARG A 299 10.21 7.10 12.12
N ARG A 300 9.81 8.20 11.50
CA ARG A 300 10.69 9.32 11.16
C ARG A 300 10.25 10.62 11.79
N GLU A 301 11.19 11.55 11.95
CA GLU A 301 10.89 12.92 12.37
C GLU A 301 10.11 13.66 11.28
N LYS A 302 10.56 13.52 10.03
CA LYS A 302 9.81 13.93 8.84
C LYS A 302 8.96 12.75 8.39
N SER A 303 7.66 12.84 8.66
CA SER A 303 6.67 11.79 8.34
C SER A 303 6.68 11.44 6.85
N ASP A 304 6.61 10.14 6.53
CA ASP A 304 6.50 9.64 5.15
C ASP A 304 5.07 9.17 4.80
N GLY A 305 4.92 8.44 3.69
CA GLY A 305 3.62 7.97 3.23
C GLY A 305 2.97 6.94 4.16
N LEU A 306 3.77 6.12 4.86
CA LEU A 306 3.24 5.16 5.81
C LEU A 306 2.87 5.81 7.14
N ASP A 307 3.62 6.81 7.61
CA ASP A 307 3.18 7.62 8.77
C ASP A 307 1.80 8.25 8.51
N ALA A 308 1.60 8.84 7.32
CA ALA A 308 0.30 9.39 6.91
C ALA A 308 -0.79 8.31 6.80
N THR A 309 -0.44 7.13 6.28
CA THR A 309 -1.39 6.02 6.15
C THR A 309 -1.81 5.47 7.52
N ILE A 310 -0.88 5.32 8.46
CA ILE A 310 -1.16 4.90 9.84
C ILE A 310 -2.02 5.95 10.54
N GLU A 311 -1.68 7.23 10.45
CA GLU A 311 -2.48 8.31 11.04
C GLU A 311 -3.91 8.32 10.46
N PHE A 312 -4.06 8.19 9.15
CA PHE A 312 -5.37 8.14 8.50
C PHE A 312 -6.18 6.91 8.93
N ALA A 313 -5.59 5.72 8.85
CA ALA A 313 -6.30 4.48 9.15
C ALA A 313 -6.69 4.38 10.64
N VAL A 314 -5.77 4.72 11.55
CA VAL A 314 -5.98 4.54 12.98
C VAL A 314 -6.72 5.73 13.60
N ALA A 315 -6.36 6.97 13.28
CA ALA A 315 -6.97 8.15 13.91
C ALA A 315 -8.32 8.53 13.27
N VAL A 316 -8.38 8.52 11.94
CA VAL A 316 -9.55 9.01 11.18
C VAL A 316 -10.56 7.90 10.95
N LYS A 317 -10.09 6.73 10.53
CA LYS A 317 -10.94 5.61 10.13
C LYS A 317 -11.11 4.54 11.20
N GLN A 318 -10.33 4.63 12.27
CA GLN A 318 -10.46 3.81 13.47
C GLN A 318 -10.45 2.31 13.18
N VAL A 319 -9.50 1.88 12.34
CA VAL A 319 -9.26 0.45 12.12
C VAL A 319 -8.91 -0.25 13.44
N GLU A 320 -9.31 -1.51 13.58
CA GLU A 320 -9.13 -2.31 14.80
C GLU A 320 -7.88 -3.19 14.73
N SER A 321 -7.31 -3.37 13.53
CA SER A 321 -6.10 -4.14 13.29
C SER A 321 -5.07 -3.39 12.43
N LEU A 322 -3.80 -3.42 12.86
CA LEU A 322 -2.64 -3.04 12.05
C LEU A 322 -1.82 -4.30 11.77
N VAL A 323 -1.80 -4.73 10.51
CA VAL A 323 -1.19 -6.01 10.13
C VAL A 323 0.00 -5.75 9.23
N PHE A 324 1.19 -6.17 9.64
CA PHE A 324 2.36 -6.18 8.77
C PHE A 324 2.54 -7.58 8.20
N VAL A 325 2.61 -7.66 6.87
CA VAL A 325 2.71 -8.94 6.16
C VAL A 325 4.01 -8.96 5.39
N GLY A 326 4.92 -9.83 5.81
CA GLY A 326 6.11 -10.21 5.05
C GLY A 326 5.87 -11.47 4.23
N HIS A 327 6.70 -11.70 3.23
CA HIS A 327 6.85 -13.02 2.63
C HIS A 327 8.32 -13.39 2.48
N ARG A 328 8.62 -14.69 2.42
CA ARG A 328 9.94 -15.21 2.03
C ARG A 328 10.21 -14.87 0.56
N HIS A 329 11.47 -14.72 0.16
CA HIS A 329 11.86 -14.36 -1.22
C HIS A 329 11.36 -12.99 -1.68
N ASP A 330 11.46 -12.00 -0.79
CA ASP A 330 11.15 -10.61 -1.12
C ASP A 330 12.39 -9.78 -1.44
N VAL A 331 12.16 -8.49 -1.65
CA VAL A 331 13.21 -7.51 -1.96
C VAL A 331 14.28 -7.40 -0.86
N ASN A 332 13.97 -7.74 0.39
CA ASN A 332 14.95 -7.74 1.48
C ASN A 332 15.95 -8.88 1.30
N GLN A 333 15.53 -10.02 0.74
CA GLN A 333 16.44 -11.10 0.36
C GLN A 333 17.37 -10.66 -0.77
N ASP A 334 16.86 -9.99 -1.81
CA ASP A 334 17.71 -9.49 -2.90
C ASP A 334 18.75 -8.49 -2.38
N TYR A 335 18.38 -7.67 -1.39
CA TYR A 335 19.32 -6.81 -0.70
C TYR A 335 20.36 -7.62 0.10
N ALA A 336 19.94 -8.61 0.88
CA ALA A 336 20.81 -9.47 1.70
C ALA A 336 21.88 -10.16 0.84
N GLU A 337 21.45 -10.71 -0.29
CA GLU A 337 22.30 -11.44 -1.25
C GLU A 337 23.17 -10.52 -2.11
N GLY A 338 22.98 -9.20 -1.99
CA GLY A 338 23.78 -8.21 -2.69
C GLY A 338 23.49 -8.11 -4.19
N LYS A 339 22.26 -8.44 -4.61
CA LYS A 339 21.79 -8.29 -5.99
C LYS A 339 21.50 -6.83 -6.38
N MET A 340 21.57 -5.91 -5.42
CA MET A 340 21.31 -4.49 -5.61
C MET A 340 22.57 -3.65 -5.48
N ASP A 341 22.64 -2.55 -6.25
CA ASP A 341 23.66 -1.54 -6.04
C ASP A 341 23.50 -0.88 -4.67
N ARG A 342 24.55 -0.96 -3.84
CA ARG A 342 24.63 -0.42 -2.48
C ARG A 342 24.41 1.09 -2.40
N HIS A 343 24.62 1.82 -3.50
CA HIS A 343 24.45 3.27 -3.55
C HIS A 343 23.13 3.69 -4.23
N SER A 344 22.27 2.73 -4.55
CA SER A 344 20.95 2.99 -5.14
C SER A 344 19.98 3.63 -4.14
N LEU A 345 18.94 4.26 -4.68
CA LEU A 345 17.81 4.77 -3.90
C LEU A 345 17.09 3.63 -3.16
N VAL A 346 17.04 2.45 -3.80
CA VAL A 346 16.47 1.20 -3.26
C VAL A 346 17.19 0.78 -1.98
N SER A 347 18.52 0.58 -2.04
CA SER A 347 19.32 0.23 -0.85
C SER A 347 19.24 1.31 0.23
N GLY A 348 19.37 2.58 -0.16
CA GLY A 348 19.27 3.70 0.77
C GLY A 348 17.89 3.83 1.43
N PHE A 349 16.83 3.33 0.82
CA PHE A 349 15.51 3.28 1.44
C PHE A 349 15.35 2.09 2.39
N LEU A 350 15.80 0.89 1.99
CA LEU A 350 15.76 -0.30 2.86
C LEU A 350 16.57 -0.08 4.14
N GLU A 351 17.78 0.48 4.03
CA GLU A 351 18.62 0.84 5.17
C GLU A 351 17.97 1.88 6.11
N LYS A 352 17.06 2.73 5.59
CA LYS A 352 16.30 3.66 6.44
C LYS A 352 15.12 3.00 7.15
N CYS A 353 14.44 2.08 6.49
CA CYS A 353 13.32 1.35 7.07
C CYS A 353 13.77 0.33 8.11
N VAL A 354 15.00 -0.18 7.95
CA VAL A 354 15.60 -1.15 8.85
C VAL A 354 17.06 -0.74 9.08
N PRO A 355 17.36 0.02 10.14
CA PRO A 355 18.70 0.57 10.39
C PRO A 355 19.81 -0.49 10.44
N ASP A 356 19.50 -1.69 10.93
CA ASP A 356 20.48 -2.76 11.11
C ASP A 356 20.66 -3.65 9.87
N ILE A 357 19.86 -3.47 8.81
CA ILE A 357 19.85 -4.38 7.64
C ILE A 357 21.21 -4.48 6.95
N ARG A 358 21.96 -3.37 6.95
CA ARG A 358 23.33 -3.35 6.42
C ARG A 358 24.29 -4.16 7.28
N GLN A 359 24.19 -4.07 8.60
CA GLN A 359 25.05 -4.83 9.51
C GLN A 359 24.72 -6.31 9.44
N GLN A 360 23.43 -6.67 9.41
CA GLN A 360 22.95 -8.04 9.23
C GLN A 360 23.51 -8.66 7.94
N ARG A 361 23.42 -7.93 6.82
CA ARG A 361 24.02 -8.34 5.54
C ARG A 361 25.53 -8.54 5.64
N LEU A 362 26.25 -7.58 6.21
CA LEU A 362 27.72 -7.66 6.34
C LEU A 362 28.17 -8.80 7.27
N ALA A 363 27.33 -9.19 8.23
CA ALA A 363 27.55 -10.33 9.11
C ALA A 363 27.22 -11.68 8.43
N GLY A 364 26.68 -11.68 7.21
CA GLY A 364 26.27 -12.89 6.50
C GLY A 364 25.08 -13.59 7.15
N MET A 365 24.19 -12.83 7.80
CA MET A 365 22.94 -13.35 8.37
C MET A 365 22.12 -14.03 7.27
N ASN A 366 21.48 -15.15 7.60
CA ASN A 366 20.56 -15.82 6.67
C ASN A 366 19.41 -14.85 6.31
N PRO A 367 19.01 -14.74 5.02
CA PRO A 367 17.94 -13.84 4.60
C PRO A 367 16.61 -14.02 5.35
N ASP A 368 16.27 -15.25 5.70
CA ASP A 368 15.03 -15.60 6.41
C ASP A 368 15.05 -15.09 7.86
N ASP A 369 16.15 -15.34 8.57
CA ASP A 369 16.37 -14.81 9.93
C ASP A 369 16.38 -13.26 9.91
N MET A 370 17.03 -12.69 8.89
CA MET A 370 17.11 -11.25 8.68
C MET A 370 15.70 -10.66 8.51
N HIS A 371 14.86 -11.29 7.69
CA HIS A 371 13.50 -10.84 7.43
C HIS A 371 12.61 -10.90 8.67
N GLU A 372 12.66 -12.01 9.43
CA GLU A 372 11.93 -12.13 10.69
C GLU A 372 12.36 -11.05 11.69
N GLN A 373 13.66 -10.82 11.84
CA GLN A 373 14.19 -9.79 12.72
C GLN A 373 13.72 -8.38 12.29
N ASN A 374 13.63 -8.13 10.99
CA ASN A 374 13.23 -6.83 10.44
C ASN A 374 11.72 -6.59 10.57
N LEU A 375 10.92 -7.64 10.43
CA LEU A 375 9.48 -7.60 10.70
C LEU A 375 9.20 -7.38 12.20
N ARG A 376 10.00 -8.00 13.09
CA ARG A 376 9.95 -7.72 14.54
C ARG A 376 10.36 -6.29 14.87
N THR A 377 11.41 -5.78 14.25
CA THR A 377 11.81 -4.36 14.38
C THR A 377 10.66 -3.43 13.97
N THR A 378 9.97 -3.77 12.87
CA THR A 378 8.78 -3.07 12.39
C THR A 378 7.66 -3.04 13.43
N TYR A 379 7.38 -4.15 14.12
CA TYR A 379 6.41 -4.20 15.23
C TYR A 379 6.73 -3.20 16.34
N PHE A 380 7.97 -3.23 16.83
CA PHE A 380 8.39 -2.32 17.91
C PHE A 380 8.43 -0.86 17.47
N ASN A 381 8.72 -0.60 16.20
CA ASN A 381 8.65 0.74 15.65
C ASN A 381 7.21 1.24 15.53
N ALA A 382 6.27 0.40 15.12
CA ALA A 382 4.85 0.72 15.05
C ALA A 382 4.33 1.18 16.42
N LEU A 383 4.71 0.48 17.50
CA LEU A 383 4.37 0.85 18.87
C LEU A 383 4.92 2.21 19.32
N LYS A 384 5.93 2.77 18.63
CA LYS A 384 6.45 4.12 18.89
C LYS A 384 5.70 5.21 18.14
N HIS A 385 4.77 4.88 17.23
CA HIS A 385 3.94 5.87 16.55
C HIS A 385 2.85 6.37 17.52
N PRO A 386 2.64 7.70 17.72
CA PRO A 386 1.81 8.20 18.82
C PRO A 386 0.36 7.71 18.74
N THR A 387 -0.21 7.72 17.53
CA THR A 387 -1.57 7.24 17.29
C THR A 387 -1.72 5.74 17.55
N VAL A 388 -0.69 4.95 17.22
CA VAL A 388 -0.70 3.50 17.43
C VAL A 388 -0.52 3.20 18.91
N GLU A 389 0.46 3.82 19.55
CA GLU A 389 0.72 3.71 20.98
C GLU A 389 -0.55 3.99 21.79
N GLN A 390 -1.23 5.10 21.49
CA GLN A 390 -2.47 5.47 22.16
C GLN A 390 -3.60 4.48 21.89
N ALA A 391 -3.83 4.09 20.63
CA ALA A 391 -4.90 3.16 20.28
C ALA A 391 -4.70 1.75 20.87
N VAL A 392 -3.46 1.27 20.95
CA VAL A 392 -3.12 -0.01 21.60
C VAL A 392 -3.34 0.09 23.12
N ARG A 393 -2.89 1.18 23.76
CA ARG A 393 -3.14 1.42 25.20
C ARG A 393 -4.63 1.45 25.53
N ASP A 394 -5.43 2.05 24.65
CA ASP A 394 -6.88 2.15 24.80
C ASP A 394 -7.62 0.85 24.41
N LYS A 395 -6.88 -0.21 24.02
CA LYS A 395 -7.42 -1.50 23.55
C LYS A 395 -8.37 -1.36 22.35
N LYS A 396 -8.10 -0.39 21.48
CA LYS A 396 -8.83 -0.13 20.24
C LYS A 396 -8.12 -0.66 18.99
N LEU A 397 -6.83 -0.99 19.11
CA LEU A 397 -6.02 -1.48 18.02
C LEU A 397 -5.20 -2.69 18.48
N SER A 398 -5.20 -3.76 17.69
CA SER A 398 -4.23 -4.86 17.78
C SER A 398 -3.21 -4.76 16.64
N ILE A 399 -1.98 -5.19 16.92
CA ILE A 399 -0.92 -5.30 15.90
C ILE A 399 -0.65 -6.78 15.66
N ALA A 400 -0.61 -7.20 14.39
CA ALA A 400 -0.26 -8.56 13.99
C ALA A 400 0.90 -8.53 12.99
N LEU A 401 1.82 -9.50 13.11
CA LEU A 401 2.81 -9.77 12.08
C LEU A 401 2.53 -11.13 11.48
N VAL A 402 2.50 -11.17 10.16
CA VAL A 402 2.24 -12.37 9.37
C VAL A 402 3.43 -12.56 8.45
N LEU A 403 3.94 -13.77 8.37
CA LEU A 403 4.96 -14.16 7.42
C LEU A 403 4.44 -15.29 6.56
N VAL A 404 4.48 -15.11 5.24
CA VAL A 404 3.99 -16.10 4.27
C VAL A 404 5.15 -16.73 3.54
N ASP A 405 5.13 -18.06 3.44
CA ASP A 405 6.04 -18.83 2.61
C ASP A 405 5.22 -19.58 1.54
N TYR A 406 5.43 -19.21 0.28
CA TYR A 406 4.74 -19.84 -0.84
C TYR A 406 5.33 -21.18 -1.22
N GLU A 407 6.64 -21.37 -1.04
CA GLU A 407 7.33 -22.60 -1.42
C GLU A 407 6.93 -23.73 -0.47
N ASN A 408 6.91 -23.42 0.83
CA ASN A 408 6.54 -24.37 1.86
C ASN A 408 5.03 -24.38 2.17
N LYS A 409 4.25 -23.50 1.51
CA LYS A 409 2.79 -23.38 1.68
C LYS A 409 2.40 -23.17 3.15
N SER A 410 3.22 -22.42 3.87
CA SER A 410 3.04 -22.12 5.28
C SER A 410 2.76 -20.64 5.52
N MET A 411 2.11 -20.40 6.65
CA MET A 411 1.83 -19.08 7.18
C MET A 411 2.25 -19.08 8.64
N GLU A 412 3.01 -18.08 9.04
CA GLU A 412 3.50 -17.92 10.41
C GLU A 412 2.95 -16.62 10.99
N PHE A 413 2.65 -16.64 12.29
CA PHE A 413 2.27 -15.47 13.05
C PHE A 413 3.29 -15.19 14.14
N TYR A 414 3.59 -13.91 14.35
CA TYR A 414 4.45 -13.52 15.44
C TYR A 414 3.73 -13.65 16.79
N ASP A 415 4.33 -14.39 17.71
CA ASP A 415 3.92 -14.51 19.09
C ASP A 415 4.71 -13.54 19.96
N PRO A 416 4.15 -12.37 20.35
CA PRO A 416 4.86 -11.40 21.17
C PRO A 416 5.17 -11.89 22.59
N GLN A 417 4.53 -12.97 23.07
CA GLN A 417 4.80 -13.52 24.39
C GLN A 417 6.11 -14.32 24.41
N ASN A 418 6.36 -15.07 23.34
CA ASN A 418 7.56 -15.89 23.17
C ASN A 418 8.61 -15.22 22.29
N ASN A 419 8.26 -14.10 21.65
CA ASN A 419 9.13 -13.27 20.83
C ASN A 419 9.69 -14.03 19.60
N GLU A 420 8.86 -14.87 18.99
CA GLU A 420 9.17 -15.76 17.87
C GLU A 420 8.00 -15.84 16.87
N PHE A 421 8.27 -16.24 15.63
CA PHE A 421 7.22 -16.63 14.68
C PHE A 421 6.83 -18.09 14.92
N ARG A 422 5.53 -18.36 14.85
CA ARG A 422 4.96 -19.69 15.06
C ARG A 422 4.05 -20.04 13.89
N GLU A 423 4.19 -21.25 13.38
CA GLU A 423 3.44 -21.71 12.21
C GLU A 423 1.96 -21.88 12.56
N VAL A 424 1.08 -21.35 11.72
CA VAL A 424 -0.37 -21.46 11.90
C VAL A 424 -0.80 -22.87 11.56
N ILE A 425 -1.46 -23.53 12.51
CA ILE A 425 -2.11 -24.82 12.23
C ILE A 425 -3.26 -24.58 11.25
N PRO A 426 -3.25 -25.21 10.06
CA PRO A 426 -4.33 -25.04 9.08
C PRO A 426 -5.68 -25.39 9.73
N PRO A 427 -6.68 -24.48 9.71
CA PRO A 427 -7.97 -24.77 10.31
C PRO A 427 -8.66 -25.94 9.59
N SER A 428 -9.40 -26.74 10.35
CA SER A 428 -10.33 -27.71 9.78
C SER A 428 -11.53 -26.94 9.20
N PHE A 429 -11.60 -26.76 7.89
CA PHE A 429 -12.70 -26.07 7.22
C PHE A 429 -13.86 -27.00 6.86
#